data_AF-A0A436B3X1-F1
#
_entry.id   AF-A0A436B3X1-F1
#
_cell.length_a   1.000
_cell.length_b   1.000
_cell.length_c   1.000
_cell.angle_alpha   90.00
_cell.angle_beta   90.00
_cell.angle_gamma   90.00
#
_symmetry.space_group_name_H-M   'P 1'
#
loop_
_entity.id
_entity.type
_entity.pdbx_description
1 polymer ?
#
loop_
_entity_poly.entity_id
_entity_poly.type
_entity_poly.pdbx_seq_one_letter_code
_entity_poly.pdbx_strand_id
1 'polypeptide(L)'
;MTKPATQTPNSAPTTDDPFLWLEDRTAKQSLGWVHRQNEITVGELQGDPSYQASFQTALDLMTAEDNIAVGAAKAGHVYNFWQDMTNVLGLWRRTTVASY
;
A
#
# COMPACT_ATOMS: atom_id res chain seq x y z
N MET A 1 28.15 43.41 31.14
CA MET A 1 27.07 42.49 31.59
C MET A 1 25.96 42.54 30.55
N THR A 2 26.06 41.69 29.54
CA THR A 2 25.11 41.60 28.42
C THR A 2 23.99 40.65 28.81
N LYS A 3 22.77 41.19 28.91
CA LYS A 3 21.53 40.49 29.26
C LYS A 3 21.17 39.49 28.13
N PRO A 4 20.86 38.22 28.41
CA PRO A 4 20.38 37.33 27.36
C PRO A 4 18.98 37.78 26.92
N ALA A 5 18.78 37.88 25.61
CA ALA A 5 17.46 38.09 25.01
C ALA A 5 16.63 36.83 25.20
N THR A 6 15.50 36.96 25.90
CA THR A 6 14.49 35.91 25.99
C THR A 6 13.94 35.67 24.59
N GLN A 7 14.22 34.51 24.00
CA GLN A 7 13.53 34.06 22.79
C GLN A 7 12.06 33.84 23.15
N THR A 8 11.19 34.69 22.66
CA THR A 8 9.75 34.48 22.66
C THR A 8 9.48 33.20 21.88
N PRO A 9 8.80 32.19 22.46
CA PRO A 9 8.41 31.02 21.68
C PRO A 9 7.53 31.49 20.53
N ASN A 10 7.95 31.14 19.32
CA ASN A 10 7.25 31.44 18.09
C ASN A 10 5.87 30.77 18.19
N SER A 11 4.83 31.54 18.50
CA SER A 11 3.45 31.07 18.50
C SER A 11 3.05 30.80 17.06
N ALA A 12 3.28 29.57 16.59
CA ALA A 12 2.61 29.06 15.41
C ALA A 12 1.09 29.24 15.64
N PRO A 13 0.32 29.63 14.61
CA PRO A 13 -1.12 29.70 14.74
C PRO A 13 -1.64 28.34 15.23
N THR A 14 -2.40 28.32 16.32
CA THR A 14 -3.17 27.17 16.74
C THR A 14 -4.21 26.90 15.66
N THR A 15 -3.85 26.08 14.67
CA THR A 15 -4.85 25.35 13.91
C THR A 15 -5.55 24.48 14.93
N ASP A 16 -6.81 24.78 15.26
CA ASP A 16 -7.66 23.86 16.02
C ASP A 16 -7.87 22.61 15.15
N ASP A 17 -6.88 21.72 15.17
CA ASP A 17 -6.89 20.45 14.47
C ASP A 17 -7.22 19.33 15.47
N PRO A 18 -8.50 18.92 15.57
CA PRO A 18 -8.91 17.87 16.49
C PRO A 18 -8.33 16.49 16.13
N PHE A 19 -7.71 16.34 14.96
CA PHE A 19 -7.18 15.09 14.44
C PHE A 19 -5.66 15.06 14.36
N LEU A 20 -4.94 16.08 14.87
CA LEU A 20 -3.48 16.14 14.87
C LEU A 20 -2.80 14.86 15.39
N TRP A 21 -3.43 14.19 16.37
CA TRP A 21 -2.93 12.93 16.93
C TRP A 21 -2.88 11.76 15.93
N LEU A 22 -3.68 11.78 14.85
CA LEU A 22 -3.62 10.78 13.79
C LEU A 22 -2.33 10.85 12.96
N GLU A 23 -1.59 11.96 13.01
CA GLU A 23 -0.33 12.12 12.28
C GLU A 23 0.79 11.23 12.84
N ASP A 24 0.76 10.89 14.13
CA ASP A 24 1.61 9.82 14.66
C ASP A 24 1.01 8.47 14.27
N ARG A 25 1.46 7.95 13.13
CA ARG A 25 1.01 6.70 12.52
C ARG A 25 1.34 5.45 13.35
N THR A 26 2.22 5.58 14.34
CA THR A 26 2.68 4.46 15.18
C THR A 26 2.09 4.49 16.58
N ALA A 27 1.47 5.62 16.97
CA ALA A 27 0.82 5.74 18.26
C ALA A 27 -0.33 4.74 18.42
N LYS A 28 -0.44 4.17 19.63
CA LYS A 28 -1.52 3.25 20.00
C LYS A 28 -2.91 3.85 19.79
N GLN A 29 -3.07 5.16 20.01
CA GLN A 29 -4.34 5.86 19.79
C GLN A 29 -4.73 5.84 18.30
N SER A 30 -3.80 6.22 17.42
CA SER A 30 -3.96 6.25 15.97
C SER A 30 -4.27 4.88 15.40
N LEU A 31 -3.48 3.87 15.75
CA LEU A 31 -3.73 2.48 15.34
C LEU A 31 -5.09 1.99 15.85
N GLY A 32 -5.43 2.26 17.10
CA GLY A 32 -6.73 1.88 17.67
C GLY A 32 -7.92 2.52 16.94
N TRP A 33 -7.77 3.74 16.44
CA TRP A 33 -8.78 4.38 15.61
C TRP A 33 -8.86 3.77 14.22
N VAL A 34 -7.72 3.53 13.56
CA VAL A 34 -7.67 2.88 12.25
C VAL A 34 -8.32 1.50 12.30
N HIS A 35 -8.06 0.69 13.33
CA HIS A 35 -8.70 -0.61 13.49
C HIS A 35 -10.23 -0.51 13.55
N ARG A 36 -10.78 0.44 14.33
CA ARG A 36 -12.24 0.65 14.40
C ARG A 36 -12.83 1.08 13.06
N GLN A 37 -12.15 1.97 12.33
CA GLN A 37 -12.62 2.38 11.01
C GLN A 37 -12.56 1.22 10.01
N ASN A 38 -11.49 0.43 10.05
CA ASN A 38 -11.36 -0.77 9.20
C ASN A 38 -12.49 -1.77 9.47
N GLU A 39 -12.84 -2.02 10.74
CA GLU A 39 -13.95 -2.92 11.09
C GLU A 39 -15.27 -2.46 10.46
N ILE A 40 -15.58 -1.16 10.54
CA ILE A 40 -16.77 -0.57 9.93
C ILE A 40 -16.74 -0.78 8.40
N THR A 41 -15.67 -0.33 7.75
CA THR A 41 -15.59 -0.37 6.28
C THR A 41 -15.51 -1.78 5.73
N VAL A 42 -14.79 -2.69 6.39
CA VAL A 42 -14.75 -4.11 6.00
C VAL A 42 -16.13 -4.73 6.13
N GLY A 43 -16.83 -4.47 7.23
CA GLY A 43 -18.20 -4.96 7.44
C GLY A 43 -19.17 -4.46 6.37
N GLU A 44 -19.10 -3.18 6.01
CA GLU A 44 -19.93 -2.58 4.97
C GLU A 44 -19.62 -3.17 3.58
N LEU A 45 -18.35 -3.18 3.17
CA LEU A 45 -17.96 -3.60 1.82
C LEU A 45 -18.09 -5.10 1.60
N GLN A 46 -17.68 -5.92 2.58
CA GLN A 46 -17.82 -7.38 2.48
C GLN A 46 -19.25 -7.86 2.73
N GLY A 47 -20.07 -7.03 3.39
CA GLY A 47 -21.49 -7.29 3.58
C GLY A 47 -22.32 -7.09 2.30
N ASP A 48 -21.78 -6.43 1.27
CA ASP A 48 -22.45 -6.28 -0.01
C ASP A 48 -22.60 -7.67 -0.71
N PRO A 49 -23.81 -8.07 -1.13
CA PRO A 49 -24.03 -9.36 -1.79
C PRO A 49 -23.19 -9.60 -3.06
N SER A 50 -22.74 -8.53 -3.72
CA SER A 50 -21.89 -8.59 -4.92
C SER A 50 -20.41 -8.79 -4.62
N TYR A 51 -19.98 -8.63 -3.36
CA TYR A 51 -18.57 -8.67 -2.96
C TYR A 51 -17.90 -9.97 -3.35
N GLN A 52 -18.47 -11.12 -2.96
CA GLN A 52 -17.81 -12.41 -3.15
C GLN A 52 -17.59 -12.74 -4.63
N ALA A 53 -18.57 -12.45 -5.50
CA ALA A 53 -18.44 -12.68 -6.93
C ALA A 53 -17.37 -11.77 -7.55
N SER A 54 -17.33 -10.50 -7.14
CA SER A 54 -16.36 -9.52 -7.61
C SER A 54 -14.94 -9.87 -7.15
N PHE A 55 -14.80 -10.29 -5.88
CA PHE A 55 -13.55 -10.74 -5.30
C PHE A 55 -13.01 -11.96 -6.04
N GLN A 56 -13.84 -12.98 -6.27
CA GLN A 56 -13.41 -14.20 -6.97
C GLN A 56 -12.97 -13.87 -8.41
N THR A 57 -13.74 -13.05 -9.12
CA THR A 57 -13.39 -12.63 -10.49
C THR A 57 -12.04 -11.90 -10.51
N ALA A 58 -11.82 -10.98 -9.57
CA ALA A 58 -10.55 -10.27 -9.48
C ALA A 58 -9.39 -11.20 -9.13
N LEU A 59 -9.60 -12.14 -8.20
CA LEU A 59 -8.60 -13.13 -7.81
C LEU A 59 -8.20 -13.99 -9.00
N ASP A 60 -9.17 -14.57 -9.71
CA ASP A 60 -8.94 -15.43 -10.87
C ASP A 60 -8.11 -14.70 -11.95
N LEU A 61 -8.44 -13.43 -12.23
CA LEU A 61 -7.70 -12.60 -13.20
C LEU A 61 -6.29 -12.26 -12.71
N MET A 62 -6.14 -11.87 -11.45
CA MET A 62 -4.84 -11.48 -10.88
C MET A 62 -3.87 -12.65 -10.73
N THR A 63 -4.38 -13.87 -10.63
CA THR A 63 -3.57 -15.09 -10.49
C THR A 63 -3.61 -15.99 -11.71
N ALA A 64 -4.10 -15.49 -12.85
CA ALA A 64 -4.19 -16.25 -14.08
C ALA A 64 -2.80 -16.67 -14.59
N GLU A 65 -2.63 -17.97 -14.87
CA GLU A 65 -1.36 -18.56 -15.32
C GLU A 65 -1.07 -18.30 -16.81
N ASP A 66 -2.08 -17.92 -17.58
CA ASP A 66 -2.01 -17.60 -19.00
C ASP A 66 -1.76 -16.11 -19.29
N ASN A 67 -1.46 -15.32 -18.25
CA ASN A 67 -1.06 -13.94 -18.39
C ASN A 67 0.17 -13.79 -19.29
N ILE A 68 0.15 -12.79 -20.18
CA ILE A 68 1.29 -12.51 -21.05
C ILE A 68 2.45 -12.04 -20.18
N ALA A 69 3.54 -12.81 -20.18
CA ALA A 69 4.80 -12.35 -19.63
C ALA A 69 5.27 -11.15 -20.46
N VAL A 70 5.12 -9.93 -19.94
CA VAL A 70 5.67 -8.72 -20.56
C VAL A 70 7.04 -8.46 -19.94
N GLY A 71 8.06 -8.36 -20.77
CA GLY A 71 9.44 -8.23 -20.31
C GLY A 71 10.26 -7.25 -21.13
N ALA A 72 11.31 -6.71 -20.52
CA ALA A 72 12.25 -5.82 -21.19
C ALA A 72 13.48 -6.60 -21.67
N ALA A 73 13.80 -6.47 -22.95
CA ALA A 73 15.01 -7.06 -23.54
C ALA A 73 16.24 -6.18 -23.26
N LYS A 74 17.28 -6.73 -22.64
CA LYS A 74 18.54 -6.06 -22.36
C LYS A 74 19.70 -7.05 -22.35
N ALA A 75 20.76 -6.73 -23.10
CA ALA A 75 22.00 -7.52 -23.14
C ALA A 75 21.77 -9.04 -23.37
N GLY A 76 21.00 -9.38 -24.40
CA GLY A 76 20.72 -10.77 -24.79
C GLY A 76 19.72 -11.53 -23.91
N HIS A 77 19.12 -10.87 -22.91
CA HIS A 77 18.13 -11.46 -22.01
C HIS A 77 16.82 -10.68 -22.03
N VAL A 78 15.72 -11.37 -21.74
CA VAL A 78 14.43 -10.75 -21.41
C VAL A 78 14.21 -10.86 -19.91
N TYR A 79 13.93 -9.74 -19.27
CA TYR A 79 13.61 -9.66 -17.84
C TYR A 79 12.12 -9.44 -17.65
N ASN A 80 11.50 -10.24 -16.79
CA ASN A 80 10.07 -10.16 -16.50
C ASN A 80 9.87 -10.26 -14.98
N PHE A 81 8.90 -9.52 -14.46
CA PHE A 81 8.37 -9.68 -13.11
C PHE A 81 7.06 -10.46 -13.21
N TRP A 82 6.94 -11.53 -12.43
CA TRP A 82 5.84 -12.47 -12.54
C TRP A 82 5.16 -12.66 -11.18
N GLN A 83 3.83 -12.58 -11.15
CA GLN A 83 3.02 -12.84 -9.96
C GLN A 83 1.98 -13.91 -10.31
N ASP A 84 1.78 -14.84 -9.40
CA ASP A 84 0.81 -15.93 -9.49
C ASP A 84 0.38 -16.36 -8.07
N MET A 85 -0.45 -17.41 -7.95
CA MET A 85 -0.89 -17.93 -6.65
C MET A 85 0.25 -18.42 -5.75
N THR A 86 1.39 -18.81 -6.33
CA THR A 86 2.56 -19.30 -5.58
C THR A 86 3.50 -18.14 -5.20
N ASN A 87 3.68 -17.19 -6.11
CA ASN A 87 4.59 -16.05 -6.01
C ASN A 87 3.79 -14.75 -5.82
N VAL A 88 3.05 -14.64 -4.72
CA VAL A 88 2.14 -13.51 -4.46
C VAL A 88 2.86 -12.16 -4.36
N LEU A 89 4.09 -12.14 -3.81
CA LEU A 89 4.96 -10.96 -3.76
C LEU A 89 5.76 -10.76 -5.06
N GLY A 90 5.64 -11.70 -5.99
CA GLY A 90 6.27 -11.73 -7.29
C GLY A 90 7.67 -12.31 -7.32
N LEU A 91 8.03 -12.75 -8.52
CA LEU A 91 9.32 -13.32 -8.88
C LEU A 91 9.95 -12.46 -9.98
N TRP A 92 11.13 -11.92 -9.70
CA TRP A 92 11.95 -11.33 -10.76
C TRP A 92 12.72 -12.44 -11.48
N ARG A 93 12.40 -12.66 -12.76
CA ARG A 93 12.98 -13.72 -13.59
C ARG A 93 13.60 -13.17 -14.87
N ARG A 94 14.45 -13.99 -15.49
CA ARG A 94 15.01 -13.72 -16.82
C ARG A 94 15.18 -15.00 -17.64
N THR A 95 15.18 -14.85 -18.95
CA THR A 95 15.62 -15.89 -19.89
C THR A 95 16.41 -15.26 -21.05
N THR A 96 16.98 -16.07 -21.93
CA THR A 96 17.63 -15.58 -23.15
C THR A 96 16.57 -15.14 -24.16
N VAL A 97 16.90 -14.16 -25.01
CA VAL A 97 15.96 -13.70 -26.07
C VAL A 97 15.53 -14.83 -27.00
N ALA A 98 16.41 -15.81 -27.26
CA ALA A 98 16.09 -16.95 -28.13
C ALA A 98 15.11 -17.95 -27.49
N SER A 99 15.00 -17.96 -26.16
CA SER A 99 14.12 -18.87 -25.41
C SER A 99 12.85 -18.19 -24.90
N TYR A 100 12.69 -16.89 -25.18
CA TYR A 100 11.51 -16.11 -24.82
C TYR A 100 10.48 -16.18 -25.95
#